data_AF-A0A7K2MA76-F1
#
_entry.id   AF-A0A7K2MA76-F1
#
_cell.length_a   1.000
_cell.length_b   1.000
_cell.length_c   1.000
_cell.angle_alpha   90.00
_cell.angle_beta   90.00
_cell.angle_gamma   90.00
#
_symmetry.space_group_name_H-M   'P 1'
#
loop_
_entity.id
_entity.type
_entity.pdbx_description
1 polymer ?
#
loop_
_entity_poly.entity_id
_entity_poly.type
_entity_poly.pdbx_seq_one_letter_code
_entity_poly.pdbx_strand_id
1 'polypeptide(L)'
;MGSSEEAARVRLPQLRLDELLEELQARLDAARGTRDRVHSLLEAVLSVGRELDLEPVLHSIVEAAATLVDAEYAALGVIGPDGRRLSAFHTIGVSDEQIARIGPFPEGHGILGELIRHPEPLRLAKLSEHPASYGFPAHHPPMNTFLGVPIRVR
;
A
#
# COMPACT_ATOMS: atom_id res chain seq x y z
N MET A 1 2.37 -59.41 55.46
CA MET A 1 1.21 -58.62 54.97
C MET A 1 1.58 -57.13 54.90
N GLY A 2 2.50 -56.73 54.02
CA GLY A 2 2.99 -55.34 53.93
C GLY A 2 3.18 -54.80 52.50
N SER A 3 2.76 -55.53 51.45
CA SER A 3 3.03 -55.14 50.05
C SER A 3 1.87 -54.38 49.38
N SER A 4 0.69 -54.31 49.99
CA SER A 4 -0.52 -53.76 49.36
C SER A 4 -0.76 -52.27 49.66
N GLU A 5 -0.31 -51.75 50.80
CA GLU A 5 -0.49 -50.33 51.15
C GLU A 5 0.54 -49.39 50.51
N GLU A 6 1.78 -49.85 50.30
CA GLU A 6 2.84 -49.06 49.67
C GLU A 6 2.62 -48.96 48.14
N ALA A 7 2.11 -50.03 47.51
CA ALA A 7 1.69 -50.01 46.11
C ALA A 7 0.48 -49.08 45.87
N ALA A 8 -0.45 -48.98 46.82
CA ALA A 8 -1.58 -48.06 46.73
C ALA A 8 -1.13 -46.59 46.91
N ARG A 9 -0.20 -46.33 47.84
CA ARG A 9 0.36 -44.99 48.08
C ARG A 9 1.32 -44.51 47.01
N VAL A 10 1.92 -45.37 46.18
CA VAL A 10 2.72 -44.97 45.00
C VAL A 10 1.84 -44.79 43.76
N ARG A 11 0.78 -45.59 43.61
CA ARG A 11 -0.19 -45.45 42.51
C ARG A 11 -1.06 -44.18 42.62
N LEU A 12 -1.47 -43.79 43.82
CA LEU A 12 -2.26 -42.55 44.04
C LEU A 12 -1.54 -41.25 43.63
N PRO A 13 -0.25 -41.01 43.96
CA PRO A 13 0.48 -39.84 43.50
C PRO A 13 0.90 -39.95 42.03
N GLN A 14 1.08 -41.15 41.48
CA GLN A 14 1.30 -41.35 40.04
C GLN A 14 0.06 -41.01 39.22
N LEU A 15 -1.13 -41.49 39.63
CA LEU A 15 -2.40 -41.11 38.99
C LEU A 15 -2.65 -39.60 39.05
N ARG A 16 -2.33 -38.96 40.17
CA ARG A 16 -2.38 -37.48 40.28
C ARG A 16 -1.36 -36.79 39.39
N LEU A 17 -0.20 -37.38 39.16
CA LEU A 17 0.79 -36.84 38.23
C LEU A 17 0.31 -36.99 36.78
N ASP A 18 -0.27 -38.12 36.43
CA ASP A 18 -0.86 -38.37 35.11
C ASP A 18 -2.01 -37.39 34.83
N GLU A 19 -2.91 -37.17 35.79
CA GLU A 19 -3.98 -36.15 35.72
C GLU A 19 -3.41 -34.73 35.57
N LEU A 20 -2.35 -34.39 36.31
CA LEU A 20 -1.69 -33.09 36.21
C LEU A 20 -0.97 -32.90 34.86
N LEU A 21 -0.42 -33.98 34.30
CA LEU A 21 0.21 -33.97 32.99
C LEU A 21 -0.83 -33.86 31.87
N GLU A 22 -1.97 -34.54 31.99
CA GLU A 22 -3.12 -34.39 31.08
C GLU A 22 -3.67 -32.96 31.12
N GLU A 23 -3.83 -32.37 32.31
CA GLU A 23 -4.27 -30.99 32.47
C GLU A 23 -3.24 -30.00 31.88
N LEU A 24 -1.95 -30.25 32.09
CA LEU A 24 -0.89 -29.42 31.50
C LEU A 24 -0.86 -29.53 29.97
N GLN A 25 -1.03 -30.74 29.42
CA GLN A 25 -1.16 -30.97 27.98
C GLN A 25 -2.37 -30.24 27.40
N ALA A 26 -3.54 -30.34 28.04
CA ALA A 26 -4.75 -29.64 27.64
C ALA A 26 -4.55 -28.11 27.64
N ARG A 27 -3.85 -27.56 28.64
CA ARG A 27 -3.50 -26.13 28.68
C ARG A 27 -2.51 -25.72 27.60
N LEU A 28 -1.52 -26.56 27.30
CA LEU A 28 -0.55 -26.31 26.23
C LEU A 28 -1.22 -26.34 24.86
N ASP A 29 -2.13 -27.28 24.63
CA ASP A 29 -2.87 -27.40 23.37
C ASP A 29 -3.88 -26.26 23.22
N ALA A 30 -4.54 -25.83 24.29
CA ALA A 30 -5.37 -24.63 24.29
C ALA A 30 -4.55 -23.35 24.00
N ALA A 31 -3.35 -23.23 24.58
CA ALA A 31 -2.44 -22.12 24.33
C ALA A 31 -1.91 -22.12 22.88
N ARG A 32 -1.57 -23.28 22.34
CA ARG A 32 -1.19 -23.47 20.93
C ARG A 32 -2.34 -23.13 19.99
N GLY A 33 -3.55 -23.65 20.23
CA GLY A 33 -4.74 -23.33 19.44
C GLY A 33 -5.11 -21.85 19.49
N THR A 34 -4.88 -21.18 20.62
CA THR A 34 -5.03 -19.72 20.74
C THR A 34 -3.98 -18.98 19.91
N ARG A 35 -2.71 -19.42 19.96
CA ARG A 35 -1.63 -18.85 19.16
C ARG A 35 -1.89 -19.00 17.65
N ASP A 36 -2.34 -20.17 17.22
CA ASP A 36 -2.64 -20.46 15.82
C ASP A 36 -3.82 -19.60 15.33
N ARG A 37 -4.87 -19.44 16.15
CA ARG A 37 -5.99 -18.52 15.85
C ARG A 37 -5.55 -17.07 15.75
N VAL A 38 -4.67 -16.61 16.65
CA VAL A 38 -4.09 -15.25 16.59
C VAL A 38 -3.25 -15.09 15.33
N HIS A 39 -2.46 -16.09 14.94
CA HIS A 39 -1.67 -16.05 13.71
C HIS A 39 -2.56 -16.03 12.46
N SER A 40 -3.59 -16.88 12.39
CA SER A 40 -4.56 -16.86 11.29
C SER A 40 -5.35 -15.55 11.22
N LEU A 41 -5.70 -14.94 12.37
CA LEU A 41 -6.32 -13.62 12.41
C LEU A 41 -5.36 -12.54 11.92
N LEU A 42 -4.08 -12.61 12.29
CA LEU A 42 -3.07 -11.67 11.83
C LEU A 42 -2.84 -11.80 10.33
N GLU A 43 -2.78 -13.02 9.79
CA GLU A 43 -2.73 -13.29 8.34
C GLU A 43 -4.00 -12.79 7.63
N ALA A 44 -5.19 -12.97 8.22
CA ALA A 44 -6.43 -12.43 7.67
C ALA A 44 -6.45 -10.89 7.69
N VAL A 45 -5.98 -10.25 8.77
CA VAL A 45 -5.85 -8.78 8.87
C VAL A 45 -4.81 -8.25 7.90
N LEU A 46 -3.67 -8.94 7.72
CA LEU A 46 -2.68 -8.62 6.70
C LEU A 46 -3.20 -8.87 5.29
N SER A 47 -4.10 -9.84 5.10
CA SER A 47 -4.78 -10.09 3.83
C SER A 47 -5.78 -8.98 3.49
N VAL A 48 -6.56 -8.52 4.47
CA VAL A 48 -7.45 -7.36 4.33
C VAL A 48 -6.64 -6.06 4.13
N GLY A 49 -5.47 -5.93 4.76
CA GLY A 49 -4.53 -4.83 4.51
C GLY A 49 -3.91 -4.84 3.11
N ARG A 50 -3.94 -5.99 2.41
CA ARG A 50 -3.58 -6.12 0.99
C ARG A 50 -4.77 -5.93 0.04
N GLU A 51 -6.00 -5.92 0.56
CA GLU A 51 -7.25 -5.60 -0.17
C GLU A 51 -7.53 -4.08 -0.25
N LEU A 52 -6.55 -3.24 0.05
CA LEU A 52 -6.47 -1.94 -0.58
C LEU A 52 -5.61 -2.13 -1.83
N ASP A 53 -6.26 -2.45 -2.95
CA ASP A 53 -5.60 -2.35 -4.23
C ASP A 53 -4.97 -0.95 -4.31
N LEU A 54 -3.64 -0.90 -4.44
CA LEU A 54 -2.89 0.35 -4.42
C LEU A 54 -3.42 1.32 -5.48
N GLU A 55 -3.88 0.79 -6.62
CA GLU A 55 -4.43 1.58 -7.72
C GLU A 55 -5.68 2.40 -7.33
N PRO A 56 -6.78 1.81 -6.80
CA PRO A 56 -7.90 2.56 -6.25
C PRO A 56 -7.51 3.62 -5.23
N VAL A 57 -6.56 3.32 -4.35
CA VAL A 57 -6.09 4.31 -3.36
C VAL A 57 -5.40 5.48 -4.05
N LEU A 58 -4.46 5.21 -4.96
CA LEU A 58 -3.77 6.25 -5.71
C LEU A 58 -4.74 7.08 -6.55
N HIS A 59 -5.71 6.44 -7.19
CA HIS A 59 -6.78 7.13 -7.92
C HIS A 59 -7.59 8.07 -7.01
N SER A 60 -8.01 7.59 -5.83
CA SER A 60 -8.75 8.42 -4.86
C SER A 60 -7.95 9.64 -4.38
N ILE A 61 -6.62 9.50 -4.26
CA ILE A 61 -5.72 10.62 -3.92
C ILE A 61 -5.72 11.67 -5.03
N VAL A 62 -5.63 11.25 -6.30
CA VAL A 62 -5.65 12.18 -7.45
C VAL A 62 -6.98 12.92 -7.52
N GLU A 63 -8.09 12.20 -7.35
CA GLU A 63 -9.44 12.75 -7.37
C GLU A 63 -9.67 13.77 -6.24
N ALA A 64 -9.26 13.42 -5.01
CA ALA A 64 -9.33 14.33 -3.87
C ALA A 64 -8.46 15.58 -4.09
N ALA A 65 -7.25 15.42 -4.64
CA ALA A 65 -6.38 16.54 -4.95
C ALA A 65 -6.98 17.47 -6.02
N ALA A 66 -7.53 16.91 -7.10
CA ALA A 66 -8.21 17.66 -8.15
C ALA A 66 -9.36 18.50 -7.58
N THR A 67 -10.19 17.89 -6.74
CA THR A 67 -11.31 18.55 -6.08
C THR A 67 -10.85 19.66 -5.14
N LEU A 68 -9.80 19.41 -4.34
CA LEU A 68 -9.30 20.37 -3.35
C LEU A 68 -8.79 21.66 -3.98
N VAL A 69 -8.21 21.59 -5.18
CA VAL A 69 -7.66 22.75 -5.89
C VAL A 69 -8.53 23.24 -7.05
N ASP A 70 -9.73 22.68 -7.20
CA ASP A 70 -10.67 22.99 -8.29
C ASP A 70 -10.01 22.88 -9.69
N ALA A 71 -9.32 21.76 -9.94
CA ALA A 71 -8.64 21.51 -11.20
C ALA A 71 -9.47 20.63 -12.16
N GLU A 72 -9.55 21.06 -13.42
CA GLU A 72 -10.19 20.29 -14.51
C GLU A 72 -9.45 18.97 -14.80
N TYR A 73 -8.14 18.96 -14.61
CA TYR A 73 -7.27 17.80 -14.84
C TYR A 73 -6.30 17.62 -13.67
N ALA A 74 -6.02 16.37 -13.32
CA ALA A 74 -4.99 16.04 -12.34
C ALA A 74 -4.29 14.73 -12.71
N ALA A 75 -3.07 14.55 -12.20
CA ALA A 75 -2.36 13.30 -12.36
C ALA A 75 -1.45 12.98 -11.17
N LEU A 76 -1.23 11.69 -10.91
CA LEU A 76 -0.24 11.17 -9.98
C LEU A 76 0.66 10.20 -10.71
N GLY A 77 1.94 10.54 -10.78
CA GLY A 77 2.99 9.67 -11.29
C GLY A 77 3.74 8.99 -10.15
N VAL A 78 3.84 7.67 -10.21
CA VAL A 78 4.72 6.88 -9.33
C VAL A 78 6.07 6.74 -10.02
N ILE A 79 7.14 7.20 -9.38
CA ILE A 79 8.49 7.09 -9.92
C ILE A 79 8.94 5.63 -9.88
N GLY A 80 9.40 5.11 -11.01
CA GLY A 80 9.93 3.76 -11.14
C GLY A 80 11.31 3.58 -10.49
N PRO A 81 11.81 2.33 -10.41
CA PRO A 81 13.07 2.02 -9.75
C PRO A 81 14.31 2.73 -10.33
N ASP A 82 14.23 3.18 -11.60
CA ASP A 82 15.30 3.92 -12.28
C ASP A 82 15.40 5.39 -11.85
N GLY A 83 14.42 5.88 -11.07
CA GLY A 83 14.35 7.27 -10.61
C GLY A 83 14.07 8.29 -11.71
N ARG A 84 13.71 7.85 -12.93
CA ARG A 84 13.55 8.71 -14.10
C ARG A 84 12.21 8.55 -14.80
N ARG A 85 11.73 7.32 -14.93
CA ARG A 85 10.46 7.02 -15.60
C ARG A 85 9.36 6.80 -14.58
N LEU A 86 8.12 6.87 -15.05
CA LEU A 86 6.95 6.55 -14.24
C LEU A 86 6.63 5.06 -14.37
N SER A 87 6.47 4.37 -13.24
CA SER A 87 5.96 3.00 -13.19
C SER A 87 4.44 2.93 -13.22
N ALA A 88 3.76 3.99 -12.78
CA ALA A 88 2.32 4.18 -12.88
C ALA A 88 1.99 5.66 -13.07
N PHE A 89 0.87 5.92 -13.76
CA PHE A 89 0.37 7.28 -14.00
C PHE A 89 -1.16 7.27 -13.96
N HIS A 90 -1.73 7.83 -12.90
CA HIS A 90 -3.17 7.92 -12.69
C HIS A 90 -3.65 9.32 -13.02
N THR A 91 -4.76 9.46 -13.74
CA THR A 91 -5.24 10.76 -14.24
C THR A 91 -6.72 10.97 -13.95
N ILE A 92 -7.11 12.23 -13.75
CA ILE A 92 -8.49 12.70 -13.64
C ILE A 92 -8.73 13.75 -14.73
N GLY A 93 -9.94 13.78 -15.28
CA GLY A 93 -10.35 14.73 -16.34
C GLY A 93 -10.01 14.29 -17.76
N VAL A 94 -9.28 13.18 -17.94
CA VAL A 94 -8.94 12.61 -19.25
C VAL A 94 -9.54 11.21 -19.35
N SER A 95 -10.40 10.97 -20.35
CA SER A 95 -11.00 9.65 -20.58
C SER A 95 -9.99 8.64 -21.11
N ASP A 96 -10.26 7.35 -20.90
CA ASP A 96 -9.44 6.24 -21.42
C ASP A 96 -9.23 6.33 -22.95
N GLU A 97 -10.26 6.77 -23.66
CA GLU A 97 -10.21 6.97 -25.12
C GLU A 97 -9.28 8.13 -25.51
N GLN A 98 -9.23 9.20 -24.70
CA GLN A 98 -8.25 10.28 -24.89
C GLN A 98 -6.84 9.81 -24.56
N ILE A 99 -6.66 9.07 -23.46
CA ILE A 99 -5.36 8.51 -23.05
C ILE A 99 -4.81 7.62 -24.16
N ALA A 100 -5.65 6.73 -24.72
CA ALA A 100 -5.26 5.86 -25.83
C ALA A 100 -4.83 6.65 -27.08
N ARG A 101 -5.43 7.82 -27.34
CA ARG A 101 -5.03 8.70 -28.46
C ARG A 101 -3.75 9.49 -28.18
N ILE A 102 -3.51 9.88 -26.94
CA ILE A 102 -2.31 10.60 -26.51
C ILE A 102 -1.08 9.69 -26.65
N GLY A 103 -1.21 8.43 -26.22
CA GLY A 103 -0.16 7.43 -26.32
C GLY A 103 0.64 7.23 -25.01
N PRO A 104 1.96 6.98 -25.08
CA PRO A 104 2.75 6.57 -23.93
C PRO A 104 2.81 7.60 -22.78
N PHE A 105 3.10 7.11 -21.57
CA PHE A 105 3.30 7.96 -20.40
C PHE A 105 4.52 8.88 -20.54
N PRO A 106 4.54 10.00 -19.79
CA PRO A 106 5.68 10.91 -19.76
C PRO A 106 6.99 10.20 -19.35
N GLU A 107 8.05 10.43 -20.13
CA GLU A 107 9.35 9.78 -19.93
C GLU A 107 10.37 10.68 -19.20
N GLY A 108 9.90 11.51 -18.26
CA GLY A 108 10.77 12.39 -17.48
C GLY A 108 11.31 13.62 -18.23
N HIS A 109 10.63 14.02 -19.31
CA HIS A 109 10.86 15.29 -20.00
C HIS A 109 9.85 16.35 -19.56
N GLY A 110 10.08 17.61 -19.92
CA GLY A 110 9.13 18.68 -19.67
C GLY A 110 9.05 19.10 -18.20
N ILE A 111 7.92 19.71 -17.83
CA ILE A 111 7.60 20.13 -16.46
C ILE A 111 7.51 18.95 -15.49
N LEU A 112 6.98 17.80 -15.94
CA LEU A 112 6.94 16.60 -15.11
C LEU A 112 8.35 16.06 -14.84
N GLY A 113 9.21 16.09 -15.86
CA GLY A 113 10.64 15.79 -15.69
C GLY A 113 11.37 16.73 -14.74
N GLU A 114 11.00 18.01 -14.72
CA GLU A 114 11.53 18.99 -13.77
C GLU A 114 11.24 18.59 -12.32
N LEU A 115 10.00 18.19 -12.01
CA LEU A 115 9.62 17.74 -10.66
C LEU A 115 10.30 16.44 -10.23
N ILE A 116 10.70 15.59 -11.17
CA ILE A 116 11.48 14.38 -10.87
C ILE A 116 12.92 14.75 -10.51
N ARG A 117 13.55 15.63 -11.28
CA ARG A 117 14.95 16.06 -11.07
C ARG A 117 15.11 17.01 -9.87
N HIS A 118 14.16 17.91 -9.70
CA HIS A 118 14.11 18.93 -8.66
C HIS A 118 12.79 18.78 -7.89
N PRO A 119 12.71 17.83 -6.94
CA PRO A 119 11.49 17.52 -6.22
C PRO A 119 11.15 18.61 -5.19
N GLU A 120 10.67 19.74 -5.69
CA GLU A 120 10.15 20.88 -4.95
C GLU A 120 8.78 21.28 -5.51
N PRO A 121 7.86 21.81 -4.68
CA PRO A 121 6.58 22.31 -5.19
C PRO A 121 6.76 23.37 -6.27
N LEU A 122 6.05 23.22 -7.39
CA LEU A 122 6.09 24.12 -8.54
C LEU A 122 4.67 24.59 -8.89
N ARG A 123 4.46 25.91 -8.87
CA ARG A 123 3.21 26.54 -9.30
C ARG A 123 3.47 27.48 -10.46
N LEU A 124 2.76 27.30 -11.56
CA LEU A 124 2.90 28.11 -12.78
C LEU A 124 1.54 28.69 -13.15
N ALA A 125 1.49 30.00 -13.36
CA ALA A 125 0.30 30.65 -13.94
C ALA A 125 0.17 30.33 -15.43
N LYS A 126 1.29 30.04 -16.10
CA LYS A 126 1.35 29.66 -17.51
C LYS A 126 2.48 28.67 -17.75
N LEU A 127 2.10 27.45 -18.08
CA LEU A 127 3.00 26.31 -18.24
C LEU A 127 4.02 26.57 -19.35
N SER A 128 3.59 27.18 -20.45
CA SER A 128 4.43 27.46 -21.62
C SER A 128 5.53 28.49 -21.39
N GLU A 129 5.48 29.26 -20.30
CA GLU A 129 6.51 30.25 -19.96
C GLU A 129 7.68 29.65 -19.18
N HIS A 130 7.53 28.44 -18.64
CA HIS A 130 8.59 27.79 -17.90
C HIS A 130 9.67 27.25 -18.86
N PRO A 131 10.99 27.44 -18.58
CA PRO A 131 12.06 27.02 -19.50
C PRO A 131 12.10 25.52 -19.82
N ALA A 132 11.65 24.68 -18.88
CA ALA A 132 11.54 23.24 -19.09
C ALA A 132 10.25 22.83 -19.86
N SER A 133 9.40 23.77 -20.26
CA SER A 133 8.20 23.44 -21.06
C SER A 133 8.60 22.98 -22.46
N TYR A 134 8.05 21.84 -22.86
CA TYR A 134 8.26 21.22 -24.17
C TYR A 134 6.96 21.14 -25.00
N GLY A 135 5.84 21.61 -24.44
CA GLY A 135 4.51 21.48 -25.03
C GLY A 135 3.86 20.14 -24.72
N PHE A 136 2.84 19.81 -25.49
CA PHE A 136 2.05 18.59 -25.31
C PHE A 136 2.11 17.68 -26.54
N PRO A 137 2.03 16.35 -26.36
CA PRO A 137 1.90 15.44 -27.49
C PRO A 137 0.58 15.65 -28.24
N ALA A 138 0.46 15.03 -29.41
CA ALA A 138 -0.77 15.06 -30.19
C ALA A 138 -1.96 14.56 -29.35
N HIS A 139 -3.14 15.17 -29.56
CA HIS A 139 -4.40 14.82 -28.89
C HIS A 139 -4.48 15.10 -27.39
N HIS A 140 -3.42 15.60 -26.77
CA HIS A 140 -3.45 15.99 -25.37
C HIS A 140 -4.31 17.25 -25.17
N PRO A 141 -5.17 17.31 -24.15
CA PRO A 141 -5.96 18.50 -23.86
C PRO A 141 -5.03 19.69 -23.55
N PRO A 142 -5.35 20.91 -24.01
CA PRO A 142 -4.55 22.08 -23.70
C PRO A 142 -4.64 22.36 -22.19
N MET A 143 -3.50 22.63 -21.56
CA MET A 143 -3.44 23.06 -20.17
C MET A 143 -2.63 24.35 -20.07
N ASN A 144 -3.07 25.27 -19.21
CA ASN A 144 -2.43 26.59 -19.05
C ASN A 144 -1.77 26.74 -17.68
N THR A 145 -2.51 26.66 -16.59
CA THR A 145 -1.98 26.74 -15.23
C THR A 145 -1.50 25.38 -14.74
N PHE A 146 -0.55 25.35 -13.80
CA PHE A 146 0.00 24.12 -13.26
C PHE A 146 0.31 24.23 -11.77
N LEU A 147 0.05 23.16 -11.02
CA LEU A 147 0.52 22.95 -9.67
C LEU A 147 1.05 21.52 -9.56
N GLY A 148 2.33 21.37 -9.24
CA GLY A 148 2.96 20.08 -8.99
C GLY A 148 3.59 20.05 -7.61
N VAL A 149 3.36 18.97 -6.87
CA VAL A 149 3.88 18.79 -5.51
C VAL A 149 4.50 17.39 -5.40
N PRO A 150 5.77 17.28 -4.99
CA PRO A 150 6.42 15.99 -4.78
C PRO A 150 5.86 15.29 -3.54
N ILE A 151 5.45 14.03 -3.67
CA ILE A 151 5.05 13.17 -2.55
C ILE A 151 6.24 12.30 -2.18
N ARG A 152 6.71 12.39 -0.93
CA ARG A 152 7.82 11.58 -0.41
C ARG A 152 7.31 10.64 0.68
N VAL A 153 7.54 9.35 0.50
CA VAL A 153 7.37 8.32 1.55
C VAL A 153 8.69 8.20 2.32
N ARG A 154 8.58 8.05 3.64
CA ARG A 154 9.73 7.86 4.56
C ARG A 154 9.82 6.41 4.99
#